data_AF-A0A8E2DVX1-F1
#
_entry.id   AF-A0A8E2DVX1-F1
#
_cell.length_a   1.000
_cell.length_b   1.000
_cell.length_c   1.000
_cell.angle_alpha   90.00
_cell.angle_beta   90.00
_cell.angle_gamma   90.00
#
_symmetry.space_group_name_H-M   'P 1'
#
loop_
_entity.id
_entity.type
_entity.pdbx_description
1 polymer ?
#
loop_
_entity_poly.entity_id
_entity_poly.type
_entity_poly.pdbx_seq_one_letter_code
_entity_poly.pdbx_strand_id
1 'polypeptide(L)'
;IGIEVIDSFKLLLLNIVILLLLGVTIIYTYYSLIQGNRKNTLYALIFTIILAIVFIGFQVIEYLVLLFTILNSVFESCFYFKIGFHGLYIIIGIVFLVVGL
;
A
#
# COMPACT_ATOMS: atom_id res chain seq x y z
N ILE A 1 14.69 -2.46 29.21
CA ILE A 1 14.20 -3.48 28.26
C ILE A 1 14.06 -2.77 26.93
N GLY A 2 14.91 -3.12 25.96
CA GLY A 2 14.93 -2.49 24.64
C GLY A 2 13.87 -3.11 23.74
N ILE A 3 13.30 -2.30 22.86
CA ILE A 3 12.39 -2.76 21.82
C ILE A 3 13.24 -3.54 20.81
N GLU A 4 12.94 -4.82 20.59
CA GLU A 4 13.58 -5.58 19.50
C GLU A 4 13.15 -4.95 18.18
N VAL A 5 14.12 -4.46 17.41
CA VAL A 5 13.88 -3.81 16.13
C VAL A 5 13.45 -4.89 15.14
N ILE A 6 12.26 -4.71 14.55
CA ILE A 6 11.75 -5.57 13.49
C ILE A 6 12.78 -5.63 12.36
N ASP A 7 13.07 -6.82 11.85
CA ASP A 7 13.90 -7.00 10.65
C ASP A 7 13.22 -6.30 9.46
N SER A 8 13.64 -5.06 9.23
CA SER A 8 13.05 -4.11 8.30
C SER A 8 13.29 -4.51 6.83
N PHE A 9 14.16 -5.50 6.59
CA PHE A 9 14.66 -5.73 5.24
C PHE A 9 13.79 -6.64 4.37
N LYS A 10 12.88 -7.42 4.95
CA LYS A 10 12.10 -8.39 4.16
C LYS A 10 10.71 -7.90 3.81
N LEU A 11 9.81 -7.83 4.79
CA LEU A 11 8.39 -7.54 4.56
C LEU A 11 8.15 -6.06 4.28
N LEU A 12 8.81 -5.17 5.03
CA LEU A 12 8.70 -3.72 4.83
C LEU A 12 9.28 -3.29 3.47
N LEU A 13 10.44 -3.82 3.07
CA LEU A 13 11.05 -3.52 1.78
C LEU A 13 10.14 -3.95 0.62
N LEU A 14 9.52 -5.13 0.72
CA LEU A 14 8.58 -5.61 -0.28
C LEU A 14 7.38 -4.67 -0.45
N ASN A 15 6.80 -4.20 0.67
CA ASN A 15 5.70 -3.23 0.65
C ASN A 15 6.10 -1.92 -0.05
N ILE A 16 7.32 -1.43 0.17
CA ILE A 16 7.83 -0.23 -0.51
C ILE A 16 7.95 -0.46 -2.02
N VAL A 17 8.48 -1.61 -2.44
CA VAL A 17 8.60 -1.94 -3.88
C VAL A 17 7.23 -2.01 -4.54
N ILE A 18 6.24 -2.66 -3.91
CA ILE A 18 4.87 -2.73 -4.45
C ILE A 18 4.26 -1.33 -4.55
N LEU A 19 4.47 -0.47 -3.54
CA LEU A 19 3.98 0.90 -3.54
C LEU A 19 4.61 1.74 -4.67
N LEU A 20 5.89 1.54 -4.97
CA LEU A 20 6.55 2.21 -6.11
C LEU A 20 5.98 1.71 -7.46
N LEU A 21 5.74 0.41 -7.58
CA LEU A 21 5.11 -0.17 -8.77
C LEU A 21 3.68 0.34 -9.00
N LEU A 22 2.93 0.60 -7.92
CA LEU A 22 1.64 1.28 -7.99
C LEU A 22 1.76 2.68 -8.62
N GLY A 23 2.76 3.46 -8.21
CA GLY A 23 3.03 4.76 -8.81
C GLY A 23 3.28 4.68 -10.31
N VAL A 24 4.10 3.72 -10.75
CA VAL A 24 4.42 3.51 -12.18
C VAL A 24 3.19 3.12 -12.99
N THR A 25 2.35 2.22 -12.47
CA THR A 25 1.16 1.71 -13.17
C THR A 25 0.05 2.75 -13.30
N ILE A 26 -0.13 3.62 -12.30
CA ILE A 26 -1.00 4.79 -12.38
C ILE A 26 -0.51 5.80 -13.42
N ILE A 27 0.79 6.10 -13.45
CA ILE A 27 1.36 7.01 -14.46
C ILE A 27 1.13 6.44 -15.87
N TYR A 28 1.32 5.14 -16.06
CA TYR A 28 1.04 4.48 -17.33
C TYR A 28 -0.46 4.55 -17.72
N THR A 29 -1.35 4.40 -16.75
CA THR A 29 -2.80 4.57 -16.94
C THR A 29 -3.13 5.98 -17.42
N TYR A 30 -2.54 6.99 -16.78
CA TYR A 30 -2.70 8.41 -17.14
C TYR A 30 -2.21 8.69 -18.57
N TYR A 31 -1.03 8.22 -18.93
CA TYR A 31 -0.51 8.39 -20.30
C TYR A 31 -1.39 7.68 -21.35
N SER A 32 -1.86 6.46 -21.05
CA SER A 32 -2.75 5.71 -21.95
C SER A 32 -4.09 6.43 -22.16
N LEU A 33 -4.60 7.08 -21.10
CA LEU A 33 -5.84 7.84 -21.14
C LEU A 33 -5.70 9.09 -22.02
N ILE A 34 -4.61 9.84 -21.89
CA ILE A 34 -4.35 11.03 -22.73
C ILE A 34 -4.16 10.64 -24.21
N GLN A 35 -3.56 9.50 -24.49
CA GLN A 35 -3.42 8.98 -25.85
C GLN A 35 -4.75 8.45 -26.44
N GLY A 36 -5.85 8.45 -25.68
CA GLY A 36 -7.14 7.94 -26.11
C GLY A 36 -7.21 6.41 -26.20
N ASN A 37 -6.20 5.69 -25.71
CA ASN A 37 -6.15 4.23 -25.77
C ASN A 37 -6.92 3.59 -24.60
N ARG A 38 -8.25 3.55 -24.74
CA ARG A 38 -9.18 3.05 -23.71
C ARG A 38 -8.86 1.63 -23.24
N LYS A 39 -8.45 0.73 -24.14
CA LYS A 39 -8.14 -0.67 -23.78
C LYS A 39 -6.96 -0.73 -22.81
N ASN A 40 -5.88 -0.02 -23.14
CA ASN A 40 -4.69 -0.01 -22.28
C ASN A 40 -4.95 0.72 -20.96
N THR A 41 -5.73 1.80 -20.97
CA THR A 41 -6.16 2.47 -19.74
C THR A 41 -6.89 1.51 -18.80
N LEU A 42 -7.87 0.75 -19.30
CA LEU A 42 -8.61 -0.21 -18.48
C LEU A 42 -7.71 -1.33 -17.95
N TYR A 43 -6.86 -1.92 -18.79
CA TYR A 43 -5.94 -2.98 -18.34
C TYR A 43 -4.94 -2.48 -17.29
N ALA A 44 -4.39 -1.28 -17.48
CA ALA A 44 -3.47 -0.67 -16.54
C ALA A 44 -4.14 -0.32 -15.20
N LEU A 45 -5.37 0.20 -15.24
CA LEU A 45 -6.14 0.51 -14.04
C LEU A 45 -6.47 -0.77 -13.24
N ILE A 46 -6.91 -1.84 -13.92
CA ILE A 46 -7.17 -3.15 -13.28
C ILE A 46 -5.89 -3.68 -12.62
N PHE A 47 -4.76 -3.61 -13.32
CA PHE A 47 -3.48 -4.06 -12.77
C PHE A 47 -3.07 -3.23 -11.54
N THR A 48 -3.28 -1.92 -11.58
CA THR A 48 -3.07 -1.02 -10.43
C THR A 48 -3.92 -1.46 -9.23
N ILE A 49 -5.22 -1.72 -9.43
CA ILE A 49 -6.12 -2.15 -8.35
C ILE A 49 -5.65 -3.48 -7.74
N ILE A 50 -5.24 -4.44 -8.58
CA ILE A 50 -4.71 -5.74 -8.11
C ILE A 50 -3.46 -5.53 -7.23
N LEU A 51 -2.49 -4.72 -7.69
CA LEU A 51 -1.29 -4.42 -6.91
C LEU A 51 -1.64 -3.75 -5.57
N ALA A 52 -2.68 -2.91 -5.53
CA ALA A 52 -3.08 -2.20 -4.32
C ALA A 52 -3.73 -3.14 -3.30
N ILE A 53 -4.51 -4.12 -3.77
CA ILE A 53 -5.05 -5.20 -2.92
C ILE A 53 -3.91 -6.06 -2.37
N VAL A 54 -2.92 -6.40 -3.20
CA VAL A 54 -1.73 -7.15 -2.77
C VAL A 54 -0.96 -6.38 -1.70
N PHE A 55 -0.77 -5.06 -1.88
CA PHE A 55 -0.14 -4.19 -0.88
C PHE A 55 -0.88 -4.24 0.47
N ILE A 56 -2.22 -4.13 0.48
CA ILE A 56 -3.01 -4.22 1.72
C ILE A 56 -2.86 -5.59 2.37
N GLY A 57 -2.85 -6.66 1.58
CA GLY A 57 -2.65 -8.02 2.09
C GLY A 57 -1.33 -8.15 2.85
N PHE A 58 -0.23 -7.67 2.27
CA PHE A 58 1.07 -7.68 2.94
C PHE A 58 1.13 -6.72 4.13
N GLN A 59 0.47 -5.56 4.07
CA GLN A 59 0.35 -4.66 5.22
C GLN A 59 -0.34 -5.37 6.39
N VAL A 60 -1.41 -6.13 6.16
CA VAL A 60 -2.09 -6.90 7.23
C VAL A 60 -1.19 -7.99 7.80
N ILE A 61 -0.45 -8.72 6.95
CA ILE A 61 0.52 -9.72 7.40
C ILE A 61 1.59 -9.07 8.29
N GLU A 62 2.08 -7.90 7.91
CA GLU A 62 3.03 -7.14 8.73
C GLU A 62 2.45 -6.86 10.12
N TYR A 63 1.20 -6.37 10.20
CA TYR A 63 0.52 -6.13 11.47
C TYR A 63 0.39 -7.37 12.36
N LEU A 64 0.17 -8.55 11.77
CA LEU A 64 0.03 -9.81 12.52
C LEU A 64 1.36 -10.34 13.07
N VAL A 65 2.48 -10.00 12.42
CA VAL A 65 3.83 -10.47 12.81
C VAL A 65 4.51 -9.51 13.79
N LEU A 66 3.97 -8.29 13.98
CA LEU A 66 4.47 -7.33 14.96
C LEU A 66 4.40 -7.91 16.38
N LEU A 67 5.56 -7.95 17.06
CA LEU A 67 5.70 -8.46 18.43
C LEU A 67 5.19 -7.48 19.51
N PHE A 68 4.64 -6.34 19.12
CA PHE A 68 4.32 -5.23 20.00
C PHE A 68 2.93 -4.67 19.71
N THR A 69 2.28 -4.06 20.70
CA THR A 69 0.86 -3.68 20.63
C THR A 69 0.69 -2.18 20.81
N ILE A 70 -0.43 -1.63 20.35
CA ILE A 70 -0.68 -0.18 20.41
C ILE A 70 -0.66 0.40 21.84
N LEU A 71 -0.78 -0.43 22.87
CA LEU A 71 -0.93 -0.01 24.27
C LEU A 71 0.37 0.01 25.08
N ASN A 72 1.47 -0.59 24.60
CA ASN A 72 2.64 -0.79 25.47
C ASN A 72 3.52 0.45 25.62
N SER A 73 3.60 1.33 24.60
CA SER A 73 4.46 2.52 24.67
C SER A 73 4.00 3.67 23.76
N VAL A 74 4.52 4.87 24.03
CA VAL A 74 4.30 6.06 23.19
C VAL A 74 4.87 5.86 21.78
N PHE A 75 5.99 5.13 21.65
CA PHE A 75 6.57 4.81 20.35
C PHE A 75 5.63 3.90 19.55
N GLU A 76 5.16 2.81 20.14
CA GLU A 76 4.29 1.83 19.47
C GLU A 76 2.94 2.43 19.08
N SER A 77 2.34 3.25 19.96
CA SER A 77 1.10 3.97 19.63
C SER A 77 1.27 4.93 18.46
N CYS A 78 2.35 5.72 18.43
CA CYS A 78 2.68 6.57 17.29
C CYS A 78 2.97 5.77 16.01
N PHE A 79 3.63 4.61 16.12
CA PHE A 79 3.92 3.71 15.00
C PHE A 79 2.62 3.19 14.37
N TYR A 80 1.73 2.60 15.18
CA TYR A 80 0.45 2.09 14.73
C TYR A 80 -0.46 3.19 14.16
N PHE A 81 -0.45 4.40 14.77
CA PHE A 81 -1.17 5.55 14.24
C PHE A 81 -0.68 5.90 12.82
N LYS A 82 0.64 6.09 12.64
CA LYS A 82 1.20 6.51 11.35
C LYS A 82 0.90 5.50 10.24
N ILE A 83 1.14 4.21 10.50
CA ILE A 83 0.95 3.16 9.49
C ILE A 83 -0.54 2.91 9.26
N GLY A 84 -1.37 2.98 10.32
CA GLY A 84 -2.82 2.79 10.22
C GLY A 84 -3.47 3.88 9.39
N PHE A 85 -3.11 5.15 9.65
CA PHE A 85 -3.58 6.26 8.83
C PHE A 85 -3.13 6.15 7.37
N HIS A 86 -1.87 5.80 7.12
CA HIS A 86 -1.38 5.56 5.76
C HIS A 86 -2.18 4.46 5.05
N GLY A 87 -2.47 3.34 5.75
CA GLY A 87 -3.31 2.26 5.22
C GLY A 87 -4.72 2.74 4.86
N LEU A 88 -5.34 3.59 5.69
CA LEU A 88 -6.65 4.20 5.40
C LEU A 88 -6.63 5.02 4.11
N TYR A 89 -5.60 5.87 3.91
CA TYR A 89 -5.48 6.65 2.67
C TYR A 89 -5.39 5.76 1.42
N ILE A 90 -4.68 4.65 1.50
CA ILE A 90 -4.56 3.70 0.39
C ILE A 90 -5.90 3.03 0.10
N ILE A 91 -6.65 2.60 1.12
CA ILE A 91 -7.98 2.01 0.96
C ILE A 91 -8.92 3.00 0.23
N ILE A 92 -8.94 4.27 0.65
CA ILE A 92 -9.74 5.31 -0.01
C ILE A 92 -9.30 5.48 -1.47
N GLY A 93 -7.99 5.48 -1.74
CA GLY A 93 -7.46 5.53 -3.10
C GLY A 93 -7.92 4.37 -3.98
N ILE A 94 -7.97 3.14 -3.44
CA ILE A 94 -8.48 1.97 -4.17
C ILE A 94 -9.96 2.15 -4.51
N VAL A 95 -10.77 2.64 -3.57
CA VAL A 95 -12.19 2.92 -3.84
C VAL A 95 -12.34 3.92 -4.98
N PHE A 96 -11.53 4.98 -5.02
CA PHE A 96 -11.55 5.94 -6.13
C PHE A 96 -11.12 5.32 -7.46
N LEU A 97 -10.11 4.45 -7.47
CA LEU A 97 -9.68 3.75 -8.67
C LEU A 97 -10.76 2.79 -9.19
N VAL A 98 -11.44 2.07 -8.28
CA VAL A 98 -12.55 1.16 -8.65
C VAL A 98 -13.73 1.94 -9.22
N VAL A 99 -14.06 3.10 -8.66
CA VAL A 99 -15.11 3.99 -9.19
C VAL A 99 -14.72 4.59 -10.55
N GLY A 100 -13.43 4.82 -10.79
CA GLY A 100 -12.90 5.35 -12.04
C GLY A 100 -12.70 4.31 -13.16
N LEU A 101 -12.95 3.03 -12.90
CA LEU A 101 -12.93 1.94 -13.89
C LEU A 101 -14.16 2.01 -14.81
#